data_AF-A0A366MEY6-F1
#
_entry.id   AF-A0A366MEY6-F1
#
_cell.length_a   1.000
_cell.length_b   1.000
_cell.length_c   1.000
_cell.angle_alpha   90.00
_cell.angle_beta   90.00
_cell.angle_gamma   90.00
#
_symmetry.space_group_name_H-M   'P 1'
#
loop_
_entity.id
_entity.type
_entity.pdbx_description
1 polymer ?
#
loop_
_entity_poly.entity_id
_entity_poly.type
_entity_poly.pdbx_seq_one_letter_code
_entity_poly.pdbx_strand_id
1 'polypeptide(L)' 'MELYKATELGAGPCTHCKKCNLKSCVNRNLARPSIKACGINAQKTIENNGYETIGNENGEKIFYCYGLLLVK' A
#
# COMPACT_ATOMS: atom_id res chain seq x y z
N MET A 1 3.67 18.54 21.50
CA MET A 1 3.74 17.74 20.26
C MET A 1 2.86 16.53 20.48
N GLU A 2 1.67 16.51 19.88
CA GLU A 2 0.75 15.38 20.00
C GLU A 2 1.16 14.27 19.02
N LEU A 3 1.26 13.04 19.51
CA LEU A 3 1.61 11.87 18.71
C LEU A 3 0.31 11.13 18.36
N TYR A 4 0.02 11.04 17.06
CA TYR A 4 -1.13 10.28 16.55
C TYR A 4 -0.74 8.82 16.30
N LYS A 5 -1.67 7.90 16.54
CA LYS A 5 -1.48 6.50 16.15
C LYS A 5 -1.71 6.40 14.65
N ALA A 6 -0.68 6.00 13.92
CA ALA A 6 -0.75 5.84 12.48
C ALA A 6 -0.66 4.37 12.06
N THR A 7 -1.44 4.00 11.05
CA THR A 7 -1.36 2.68 10.40
C THR A 7 -1.19 2.85 8.92
N GLU A 8 -0.07 2.35 8.40
CA GLU A 8 0.24 2.34 6.98
C GLU A 8 -0.44 1.14 6.28
N LEU A 9 -1.02 1.41 5.12
CA LEU A 9 -1.45 0.44 4.12
C LEU A 9 -0.56 0.60 2.90
N GLY A 10 0.58 -0.09 2.91
CA GLY A 10 1.59 -0.01 1.88
C GLY A 10 1.23 -0.75 0.59
N ALA A 11 1.94 -0.39 -0.48
CA ALA A 11 1.98 -1.15 -1.73
C ALA A 11 3.14 -2.17 -1.71
N GLY A 12 3.01 -3.25 -2.48
CA GLY A 12 4.08 -4.22 -2.69
C GLY A 12 3.86 -5.58 -2.02
N PRO A 13 4.78 -6.54 -2.25
CA PRO A 13 4.69 -7.88 -1.71
C PRO A 13 5.04 -7.92 -0.21
N CYS A 14 4.44 -8.87 0.50
CA CYS A 14 4.80 -9.17 1.88
C CYS A 14 6.24 -9.70 1.96
N THR A 15 7.05 -9.15 2.87
CA THR A 15 8.44 -9.56 3.10
C THR A 15 8.61 -10.55 4.25
N HIS A 16 7.54 -10.87 4.99
CA HIS A 16 7.63 -11.72 6.18
C HIS A 16 7.69 -13.22 5.88
N CYS A 17 7.30 -13.67 4.69
CA CYS A 17 7.31 -15.08 4.32
C CYS A 17 7.94 -15.32 2.96
N LYS A 18 8.77 -16.36 2.84
CA LYS A 18 9.32 -16.80 1.55
C LYS A 18 8.24 -17.33 0.61
N LYS A 19 7.20 -17.99 1.15
CA LYS A 19 6.04 -18.49 0.41
C LYS A 19 4.77 -18.34 1.27
N CYS A 20 3.73 -17.73 0.72
CA CYS A 20 2.44 -17.58 1.40
C CYS A 20 1.61 -18.86 1.27
N ASN A 21 0.95 -19.30 2.35
CA ASN A 21 0.09 -20.49 2.35
C ASN A 21 -1.31 -20.24 1.73
N LEU A 22 -1.66 -18.97 1.47
CA LEU A 22 -2.93 -18.50 0.91
C LEU A 22 -4.21 -18.91 1.68
N LYS A 23 -4.09 -19.55 2.85
CA LYS A 23 -5.22 -19.88 3.75
C LYS A 23 -5.42 -18.82 4.81
N SER A 24 -4.32 -18.38 5.44
CA SER A 24 -4.34 -17.35 6.47
C SER A 24 -2.93 -16.80 6.72
N CYS A 25 -2.80 -15.49 6.94
CA CYS A 25 -1.51 -14.89 7.27
C CYS A 25 -1.03 -15.36 8.65
N VAL A 26 0.11 -16.08 8.68
CA VAL A 26 0.74 -16.59 9.92
C VAL A 26 1.45 -15.48 10.71
N ASN A 27 1.76 -14.36 10.07
CA ASN A 27 2.42 -13.21 10.67
C ASN A 27 1.44 -12.08 10.99
N ARG A 28 0.18 -12.37 11.35
CA ARG A 28 -0.91 -11.37 11.46
C ARG A 28 -0.59 -10.17 12.37
N ASN A 29 0.19 -10.39 13.43
CA ASN A 29 0.56 -9.33 14.37
C ASN A 29 1.71 -8.42 13.86
N LEU A 30 2.43 -8.86 12.83
CA LEU A 30 3.57 -8.15 12.26
C LEU A 30 3.23 -7.58 10.88
N ALA A 31 2.59 -8.39 10.04
CA ALA A 31 2.21 -8.04 8.69
C ALA A 31 1.06 -7.03 8.71
N ARG A 32 1.26 -5.90 8.02
CA ARG A 32 0.17 -4.97 7.71
C ARG A 32 -0.55 -5.42 6.44
N PRO A 33 -1.88 -5.31 6.39
CA PRO A 33 -2.62 -5.60 5.17
C PRO A 33 -2.31 -4.54 4.11
N SER A 34 -2.34 -4.94 2.83
CA SER A 34 -2.26 -3.99 1.72
C SER A 34 -3.59 -3.23 1.58
N ILE A 35 -3.56 -2.12 0.83
CA ILE A 35 -4.75 -1.36 0.42
C ILE A 35 -5.83 -2.29 -0.15
N LYS A 36 -5.43 -3.17 -1.08
CA LYS A 36 -6.34 -4.14 -1.72
C LYS A 36 -6.88 -5.18 -0.74
N ALA A 37 -6.07 -5.66 0.21
CA ALA A 37 -6.51 -6.62 1.21
C ALA A 37 -7.58 -6.04 2.16
N CYS A 38 -7.62 -4.71 2.31
CA CYS A 38 -8.66 -4.00 3.07
C CYS A 38 -9.92 -3.71 2.24
N GLY A 39 -10.02 -4.21 1.00
CA GLY A 39 -11.16 -3.95 0.11
C GLY A 39 -11.14 -2.59 -0.57
N ILE A 40 -10.05 -1.83 -0.46
CA ILE A 40 -9.91 -0.52 -1.09
C ILE A 40 -9.38 -0.71 -2.52
N ASN A 41 -10.07 -0.13 -3.49
CA ASN A 41 -9.58 -0.07 -4.86
C ASN A 41 -8.46 1.00 -4.97
N ALA A 42 -7.21 0.56 -4.87
CA ALA A 42 -6.04 1.43 -4.91
C ALA A 42 -6.01 2.33 -6.15
N GLN A 43 -6.27 1.78 -7.34
CA GLN A 43 -6.22 2.54 -8.59
C GLN A 43 -7.30 3.63 -8.62
N LYS A 44 -8.55 3.27 -8.30
CA LYS A 44 -9.63 4.25 -8.26
C LYS A 44 -9.41 5.33 -7.21
N THR A 45 -8.77 4.98 -6.09
CA THR A 45 -8.39 5.93 -5.04
C THR A 45 -7.38 6.94 -5.55
N ILE A 46 -6.33 6.49 -6.24
CA ILE A 46 -5.30 7.33 -6.86
C ILE A 46 -5.95 8.30 -7.87
N GLU A 47 -6.76 7.77 -8.80
CA GLU A 47 -7.47 8.55 -9.82
C GLU A 47 -8.40 9.61 -9.21
N ASN A 48 -9.18 9.24 -8.19
CA ASN A 48 -10.13 10.16 -7.55
C ASN A 48 -9.45 11.31 -6.80
N ASN A 49 -8.15 11.17 -6.46
CA ASN A 49 -7.36 12.23 -5.83
C ASN A 49 -6.46 12.97 -6.84
N GLY A 50 -6.63 12.74 -8.15
CA GLY A 50 -5.90 13.45 -9.20
C GLY A 50 -4.44 13.03 -9.36
N TYR A 51 -4.08 11.83 -8.90
CA TYR A 51 -2.72 11.30 -9.01
C TYR A 51 -2.57 10.35 -10.21
N GLU A 52 -1.34 10.22 -10.73
CA GLU A 52 -1.00 9.35 -11.85
C GLU A 52 -0.29 8.08 -11.38
N THR A 53 -0.45 6.94 -12.04
CA THR A 53 0.29 5.70 -11.67
C THR A 53 1.62 5.56 -12.38
N ILE A 54 1.78 6.25 -13.51
CA ILE A 54 2.96 6.22 -14.38
C ILE A 54 3.19 7.65 -14.87
N GLY A 55 4.42 8.14 -14.73
CA GLY A 55 4.86 9.40 -15.29
C GLY A 55 5.91 9.19 -16.40
N ASN A 56 6.24 10.26 -17.11
CA ASN A 56 7.38 10.29 -18.02
C ASN A 56 8.28 11.48 -17.67
N GLU A 57 9.55 11.21 -17.40
CA GLU A 57 10.56 12.24 -17.14
C GLU A 57 11.76 11.97 -18.06
N ASN A 58 12.20 12.97 -18.83
CA ASN A 58 13.33 12.85 -19.76
C ASN A 58 13.25 11.67 -20.74
N GLY A 59 12.04 11.24 -21.12
CA GLY A 59 11.82 10.07 -21.99
C GLY A 59 11.85 8.72 -21.27
N GLU A 60 12.07 8.70 -19.95
CA GLU A 60 12.02 7.51 -19.12
C GLU A 60 10.66 7.39 -18.42
N LYS A 61 10.13 6.15 -18.38
CA LYS A 61 8.91 5.83 -17.62
C LYS A 61 9.26 5.71 -16.14
N ILE A 62 8.56 6.48 -15.31
CA ILE A 62 8.68 6.42 -13.85
C ILE A 62 7.40 5.83 -13.25
N PHE A 63 7.57 5.05 -12.18
CA PHE A 63 6.47 4.43 -11.45
C PHE A 63 6.31 5.13 -10.10
N TYR A 64 5.07 5.52 -9.80
CA TYR A 64 4.74 6.12 -8.51
C TYR A 64 4.24 5.05 -7.54
N CYS A 65 4.78 5.07 -6.32
CA CYS A 65 4.34 4.21 -5.23
C CYS A 65 3.45 5.01 -4.27
N TYR A 66 2.19 4.61 -4.16
CA TYR A 66 1.22 5.22 -3.25
C TYR A 66 0.97 4.34 -2.04
N GLY A 67 0.92 4.96 -0.86
CA GLY A 67 0.50 4.34 0.39
C GLY A 67 -0.62 5.16 1.04
N LEU A 68 -1.47 4.49 1.82
CA LEU A 68 -2.46 5.18 2.65
C LEU A 68 -2.01 5.14 4.11
N LEU A 69 -2.09 6.30 4.78
CA LEU A 69 -1.84 6.41 6.21
C LEU A 69 -3.15 6.69 6.93
N LEU A 70 -3.62 5.73 7.72
CA LEU A 70 -4.75 5.94 8.61
C LEU A 70 -4.24 6.54 9.91
N VAL A 71 -4.67 7.76 10.22
CA VAL A 71 -4.28 8.51 11.43
C VAL A 71 -5.45 8.51 12.41
N LYS A 72 -5.17 8.17 13.68
CA LYS A 72 -6.13 8.18 14.79
C LYS A 72 -5.56 8.90 16.01
#